data_AF-A0A2J7QD07-F1
#
_entry.id   AF-A0A2J7QD07-F1
#
_cell.length_a   1.000
_cell.length_b   1.000
_cell.length_c   1.000
_cell.angle_alpha   90.00
_cell.angle_beta   90.00
_cell.angle_gamma   90.00
#
_symmetry.space_group_name_H-M   'P 1'
#
loop_
_entity.id
_entity.type
_entity.pdbx_description
1 polymer ?
#
loop_
_entity_poly.entity_id
_entity_poly.type
_entity_poly.pdbx_seq_one_letter_code
_entity_poly.pdbx_strand_id
1 'polypeptide(L)'
;VHAQAEDKIDEKKDSFCDELDEIGANTDSDHYLIISRIRSQISNARKIHGSQAKKLNCGQLVEQGVATRYTGLISECLAGLSDSEDVSEAWRGLRDVIINAAGAVLGRMERIKYKNWFDGECEQVTNEKKKPGI
;
A
#
# COMPACT_ATOMS: atom_id res chain seq x y z
N VAL A 1 13.86 43.69 -20.20
CA VAL A 1 13.44 42.28 -20.30
C VAL A 1 13.41 41.54 -18.96
N HIS A 2 14.15 41.99 -17.93
CA HIS A 2 14.17 41.36 -16.58
C HIS A 2 12.91 41.65 -15.75
N ALA A 3 12.42 42.90 -15.75
CA ALA A 3 11.26 43.32 -14.95
C ALA A 3 9.96 42.55 -15.27
N GLN A 4 9.68 42.28 -16.55
CA GLN A 4 8.48 41.54 -16.96
C GLN A 4 8.49 40.06 -16.58
N ALA A 5 9.64 39.49 -16.22
CA ALA A 5 9.75 38.10 -15.76
C ALA A 5 9.52 38.01 -14.25
N GLU A 6 9.91 39.03 -13.49
CA GLU A 6 9.71 39.13 -12.05
C GLU A 6 8.22 39.35 -11.72
N ASP A 7 7.54 40.25 -12.44
CA ASP A 7 6.11 40.52 -12.27
C ASP A 7 5.24 39.25 -12.46
N LYS A 8 5.62 38.39 -13.40
CA LYS A 8 4.91 37.12 -13.67
C LYS A 8 5.17 36.04 -12.62
N ILE A 9 6.30 36.12 -11.92
CA ILE A 9 6.61 35.21 -10.81
C ILE A 9 5.82 35.65 -9.58
N ASP A 10 5.65 36.95 -9.37
CA ASP A 10 4.90 37.52 -8.24
C ASP A 10 3.40 37.27 -8.37
N GLU A 11 2.81 37.49 -9.56
CA GLU A 11 1.40 37.18 -9.83
C GLU A 11 1.10 35.68 -9.61
N LYS A 12 2.06 34.81 -9.96
CA LYS A 12 1.92 33.36 -9.78
C LYS A 12 2.09 32.95 -8.31
N LYS A 13 2.90 33.67 -7.53
CA LYS A 13 3.02 33.51 -6.08
C LYS A 13 1.75 33.96 -5.37
N ASP A 14 1.17 35.09 -5.75
CA ASP A 14 -0.08 35.59 -5.16
C ASP A 14 -1.24 34.60 -5.40
N SER A 15 -1.36 34.05 -6.62
CA SER A 15 -2.38 33.01 -6.90
C SER A 15 -2.20 31.71 -6.10
N PHE A 16 -0.98 31.42 -5.63
CA PHE A 16 -0.68 30.27 -4.77
C PHE A 16 -0.96 30.60 -3.29
N CYS A 17 -0.67 31.82 -2.87
CA CYS A 17 -0.96 32.32 -1.53
C CYS A 17 -2.46 32.45 -1.25
N ASP A 18 -3.29 32.68 -2.28
CA ASP A 18 -4.76 32.75 -2.15
C ASP A 18 -5.43 31.41 -1.75
N GLU A 19 -4.75 30.26 -1.89
CA GLU A 19 -5.23 28.93 -1.43
C GLU A 19 -4.57 28.48 -0.10
N LEU A 20 -4.00 29.45 0.65
CA LEU A 20 -3.47 29.27 2.01
C LEU A 20 -4.48 29.75 3.05
N ASP A 21 -4.92 28.85 3.93
CA ASP A 21 -5.66 29.22 5.13
C ASP A 21 -4.64 29.49 6.25
N GLU A 22 -4.51 30.76 6.66
CA GLU A 22 -3.72 31.14 7.84
C GLU A 22 -4.53 30.87 9.11
N ILE A 23 -4.03 29.98 9.95
CA ILE A 23 -4.58 29.76 11.29
C ILE A 23 -3.58 30.36 12.28
N GLY A 24 -4.10 31.17 13.21
CA GLY A 24 -3.32 32.00 14.13
C GLY A 24 -2.21 31.25 14.88
N ALA A 25 -1.35 32.02 15.56
CA ALA A 25 -0.19 31.50 16.26
C ALA A 25 -0.53 30.29 17.15
N ASN A 26 0.21 29.20 16.98
CA ASN A 26 0.05 28.01 17.80
C ASN A 26 0.47 28.37 19.24
N THR A 27 -0.35 28.14 20.24
CA THR A 27 -0.07 28.62 21.62
C THR A 27 1.21 28.01 22.23
N ASP A 28 1.74 26.94 21.64
CA ASP A 28 3.00 26.29 22.03
C ASP A 28 4.27 26.87 21.35
N SER A 29 4.12 27.82 20.40
CA SER A 29 5.22 28.38 19.62
C SER A 29 4.91 29.77 19.04
N ASP A 30 5.91 30.63 18.93
CA ASP A 30 5.85 31.91 18.21
C ASP A 30 5.70 31.78 16.68
N HIS A 31 5.55 30.56 16.15
CA HIS A 31 5.34 30.30 14.72
C HIS A 31 3.86 30.22 14.34
N TYR A 32 3.53 30.78 13.17
CA TYR A 32 2.20 30.68 12.55
C TYR A 32 2.00 29.33 11.88
N LEU A 33 0.80 28.75 12.02
CA LEU A 33 0.43 27.53 11.30
C LEU A 33 -0.17 27.91 9.95
N ILE A 34 0.57 27.63 8.86
CA ILE A 34 0.09 27.85 7.50
C ILE A 34 -0.46 26.53 6.94
N ILE A 35 -1.70 26.53 6.48
CA ILE A 35 -2.32 25.38 5.81
C ILE A 35 -2.46 25.70 4.32
N SER A 36 -1.94 24.84 3.46
CA SER A 36 -2.08 24.98 2.01
C SER A 36 -2.87 23.82 1.41
N ARG A 37 -3.71 24.11 0.41
CA ARG A 37 -4.37 23.06 -0.37
C ARG A 37 -3.67 22.88 -1.72
N ILE A 38 -2.83 21.86 -1.84
CA ILE A 38 -2.13 21.59 -3.09
C ILE A 38 -2.93 20.59 -3.95
N ARG A 39 -3.42 21.03 -5.10
CA ARG A 39 -4.05 20.16 -6.12
C ARG A 39 -3.00 19.66 -7.12
N SER A 40 -2.33 18.56 -6.78
CA SER A 40 -1.40 17.91 -7.72
C SER A 40 -2.08 16.76 -8.48
N GLN A 41 -2.03 16.80 -9.81
CA GLN A 41 -2.47 15.69 -10.66
C GLN A 41 -1.35 14.64 -10.73
N ILE A 42 -1.34 13.72 -9.75
CA ILE A 42 -0.41 12.58 -9.80
C ILE A 42 -0.83 11.69 -10.98
N SER A 43 0.04 11.56 -11.97
CA SER A 43 -0.23 10.74 -13.15
C SER A 43 -0.44 9.27 -12.72
N ASN A 44 -1.64 8.73 -12.97
CA ASN A 44 -1.95 7.33 -12.73
C ASN A 44 -1.32 6.39 -13.78
N ALA A 45 -0.30 6.84 -14.50
CA ALA A 45 0.29 6.16 -15.65
C ALA A 45 0.83 4.75 -15.33
N ARG A 46 1.02 4.42 -14.04
CA ARG A 46 1.50 3.11 -13.58
C ARG A 46 0.57 2.45 -12.55
N LYS A 47 -0.74 2.70 -12.60
CA LYS A 47 -1.71 1.90 -11.83
C LYS A 47 -2.04 0.55 -12.46
N ILE A 48 -1.23 0.08 -13.41
CA ILE A 48 -1.10 -1.35 -13.67
C ILE A 48 -0.25 -1.91 -12.52
N HIS A 49 -0.81 -1.93 -11.31
CA HIS A 49 -0.39 -2.95 -10.36
C HIS A 49 -0.71 -4.26 -11.07
N GLY A 50 0.29 -4.87 -11.71
CA GLY A 50 0.18 -6.25 -12.16
C GLY A 50 -0.41 -7.06 -11.01
N SER A 51 -1.30 -8.00 -11.29
CA SER A 51 -1.99 -8.79 -10.27
C SER A 51 -0.95 -9.32 -9.29
N GLN A 52 -0.78 -8.66 -8.14
CA GLN A 52 0.26 -9.06 -7.22
C GLN A 52 -0.09 -10.47 -6.78
N ALA A 53 0.85 -11.39 -6.96
CA ALA A 53 0.66 -12.77 -6.58
C ALA A 53 0.24 -12.78 -5.11
N LYS A 54 -1.00 -13.21 -4.85
CA LYS A 54 -1.55 -13.26 -3.49
C LYS A 54 -0.67 -14.22 -2.70
N LYS A 55 -0.02 -13.71 -1.65
CA LYS A 55 0.92 -14.46 -0.82
C LYS A 55 0.19 -15.60 -0.10
N LEU A 56 0.83 -16.76 0.02
CA LEU A 56 0.33 -17.88 0.82
C LEU A 56 0.59 -17.62 2.31
N ASN A 57 -0.30 -18.09 3.18
CA ASN A 57 -0.15 -17.93 4.63
C ASN A 57 0.79 -18.99 5.22
N CYS A 58 2.10 -18.86 4.95
CA CYS A 58 3.10 -19.81 5.47
C CYS A 58 3.18 -19.84 7.00
N GLY A 59 2.60 -18.87 7.71
CA GLY A 59 2.51 -18.86 9.17
C GLY A 59 1.67 -20.02 9.73
N GLN A 60 0.74 -20.58 8.95
CA GLN A 60 -0.04 -21.73 9.37
C GLN A 60 0.76 -23.03 9.44
N LEU A 61 1.92 -23.11 8.78
CA LEU A 61 2.80 -24.29 8.84
C LEU A 61 3.49 -24.46 10.21
N VAL A 62 3.39 -23.47 11.10
CA VAL A 62 3.85 -23.61 12.49
C VAL A 62 2.96 -24.60 13.26
N GLU A 63 1.69 -24.75 12.88
CA GLU A 63 0.80 -25.72 13.47
C GLU A 63 1.07 -27.13 12.90
N GLN A 64 1.45 -28.06 13.78
CA GLN A 64 1.86 -29.41 13.37
C GLN A 64 0.75 -30.15 12.60
N GLY A 65 -0.52 -29.94 12.95
CA GLY A 65 -1.67 -30.53 12.23
C GLY A 65 -1.81 -30.01 10.80
N VAL A 66 -1.56 -28.72 10.56
CA VAL A 66 -1.62 -28.11 9.23
C VAL A 66 -0.46 -28.59 8.36
N ALA A 67 0.74 -28.70 8.94
CA ALA A 67 1.91 -29.23 8.25
C ALA A 67 1.69 -30.69 7.81
N THR A 68 1.20 -31.56 8.69
CA THR A 68 0.90 -32.97 8.34
C THR A 68 -0.16 -33.07 7.25
N ARG A 69 -1.23 -32.26 7.32
CA ARG A 69 -2.26 -32.22 6.29
C ARG A 69 -1.72 -31.78 4.94
N TYR A 70 -0.86 -30.76 4.92
CA TYR A 70 -0.22 -30.28 3.70
C TYR A 70 0.71 -31.32 3.08
N THR A 71 1.55 -31.97 3.88
CA THR A 71 2.44 -33.04 3.41
C THR A 71 1.65 -34.22 2.87
N GLY A 72 0.60 -34.67 3.57
CA GLY A 72 -0.24 -35.78 3.11
C GLY A 72 -0.90 -35.49 1.76
N LEU A 73 -1.43 -34.27 1.59
CA LEU A 73 -2.10 -33.86 0.35
C LEU A 73 -1.11 -33.73 -0.81
N ILE A 74 0.10 -33.23 -0.58
CA ILE A 74 1.16 -33.22 -1.61
C ILE A 74 1.55 -34.64 -2.00
N SER A 75 1.76 -35.53 -1.04
CA SER A 75 2.16 -36.91 -1.31
C SER A 75 1.12 -37.66 -2.15
N GLU A 76 -0.17 -37.46 -1.86
CA GLU A 76 -1.27 -38.02 -2.63
C GLU A 76 -1.32 -37.45 -4.05
N CYS A 77 -1.24 -36.12 -4.21
CA CYS A 77 -1.27 -35.47 -5.52
C CYS A 77 -0.03 -35.80 -6.37
N LEU A 78 1.14 -35.95 -5.74
CA LEU A 78 2.38 -36.28 -6.44
C LEU A 78 2.40 -37.74 -6.90
N ALA A 79 1.81 -38.66 -6.14
CA ALA A 79 1.67 -40.06 -6.55
C ALA A 79 0.76 -40.24 -7.78
N GLY A 80 -0.17 -39.29 -8.03
CA GLY A 80 -1.02 -39.27 -9.21
C GLY A 80 -0.44 -38.49 -10.40
N LEU A 81 0.76 -37.91 -10.29
CA LEU A 81 1.37 -37.13 -11.37
C LEU A 81 2.05 -38.08 -12.36
N SER A 82 1.60 -38.10 -13.61
CA SER A 82 2.22 -38.88 -14.67
C SER A 82 3.58 -38.29 -15.06
N ASP A 83 4.56 -39.16 -15.28
CA ASP A 83 5.84 -38.77 -15.88
C ASP A 83 5.61 -38.29 -17.32
N SER A 84 6.00 -37.05 -17.59
CA SER A 84 5.96 -36.44 -18.92
C SER A 84 7.36 -36.50 -19.55
N GLU A 85 7.42 -36.79 -20.86
CA GLU A 85 8.66 -36.73 -21.64
C GLU A 85 9.18 -35.29 -21.78
N ASP A 86 8.28 -34.29 -21.71
CA ASP A 86 8.66 -32.87 -21.64
C ASP A 86 8.87 -32.44 -20.19
N VAL A 87 10.11 -32.06 -19.88
CA VAL A 87 10.55 -31.52 -18.59
C VAL A 87 9.77 -30.25 -18.20
N SER A 88 9.38 -29.43 -19.18
CA SER A 88 8.64 -28.19 -18.94
C SER A 88 7.23 -28.47 -18.44
N GLU A 89 6.59 -29.48 -19.02
CA GLU A 89 5.27 -29.97 -18.64
C GLU A 89 5.33 -30.65 -17.26
N ALA A 90 6.33 -31.51 -17.03
CA ALA A 90 6.54 -32.15 -15.74
C ALA A 90 6.75 -31.13 -14.61
N TRP A 91 7.58 -30.11 -14.87
CA TRP A 91 7.83 -29.03 -13.91
C TRP A 91 6.58 -28.18 -13.65
N ARG A 92 5.78 -27.91 -14.68
CA ARG A 92 4.51 -27.19 -14.51
C ARG A 92 3.52 -27.99 -13.68
N GLY A 93 3.37 -29.29 -13.95
CA GLY A 93 2.51 -30.18 -13.16
C GLY A 93 2.92 -30.21 -11.69
N LEU A 94 4.21 -30.39 -11.40
CA LEU A 94 4.73 -30.36 -10.03
C LEU A 94 4.46 -29.02 -9.34
N ARG A 95 4.74 -27.91 -10.03
CA ARG A 95 4.48 -26.56 -9.51
C ARG A 95 3.01 -26.37 -9.17
N ASP A 96 2.11 -26.76 -10.06
CA ASP A 96 0.68 -26.58 -9.90
C ASP A 96 0.14 -27.43 -8.75
N VAL A 97 0.63 -28.67 -8.59
CA VAL A 97 0.32 -29.52 -7.42
C VAL A 97 0.70 -28.80 -6.12
N ILE A 98 1.93 -28.28 -6.03
CA ILE A 98 2.41 -27.59 -4.82
C ILE A 98 1.58 -26.34 -4.53
N ILE A 99 1.34 -25.50 -5.55
CA ILE A 99 0.60 -24.23 -5.38
C ILE A 99 -0.87 -24.50 -5.01
N ASN A 100 -1.51 -25.47 -5.64
CA ASN A 100 -2.90 -25.81 -5.36
C ASN A 100 -3.07 -26.43 -3.97
N ALA A 101 -2.18 -27.37 -3.60
CA ALA A 101 -2.15 -27.94 -2.27
C ALA A 101 -1.94 -26.86 -1.19
N ALA A 102 -1.03 -25.92 -1.43
CA ALA A 102 -0.75 -24.84 -0.51
C ALA A 102 -1.94 -23.87 -0.44
N GLY A 103 -2.59 -23.59 -1.56
CA GLY A 103 -3.82 -22.79 -1.61
C GLY A 103 -4.97 -23.41 -0.82
N ALA A 104 -5.12 -24.75 -0.88
CA ALA A 104 -6.17 -25.48 -0.19
C ALA A 104 -5.95 -25.58 1.33
N VAL A 105 -4.70 -25.75 1.77
CA VAL A 105 -4.36 -25.96 3.19
C VAL A 105 -4.00 -24.67 3.91
N LEU A 106 -3.17 -23.82 3.31
CA LEU A 106 -2.67 -22.59 3.94
C LEU A 106 -3.57 -21.38 3.68
N GLY A 107 -4.35 -21.42 2.60
CA GLY A 107 -5.10 -20.27 2.14
C GLY A 107 -4.22 -19.09 1.71
N ARG A 108 -4.87 -17.96 1.41
CA ARG A 108 -4.19 -16.74 0.97
C ARG A 108 -4.10 -15.76 2.13
N MET A 109 -2.94 -15.11 2.25
CA MET A 109 -2.73 -14.04 3.21
C MET A 109 -3.55 -12.82 2.78
N GLU A 110 -4.33 -12.26 3.71
CA GLU A 110 -5.00 -11.00 3.48
C GLU A 110 -3.99 -9.88 3.24
N ARG A 111 -4.39 -8.93 2.39
CA ARG A 111 -3.56 -7.75 2.16
C ARG A 111 -3.52 -6.94 3.45
N ILE A 112 -2.34 -6.85 4.06
CA ILE A 112 -2.12 -5.94 5.19
C ILE A 112 -2.45 -4.53 4.69
N LYS A 113 -3.56 -3.97 5.19
CA LYS A 113 -3.84 -2.56 5.02
C LYS A 113 -2.84 -1.82 5.89
N TYR A 114 -1.87 -1.17 5.25
CA TYR A 114 -0.96 -0.28 5.97
C TYR A 114 -1.81 0.82 6.64
N LYS A 115 -1.57 1.07 7.93
CA LYS A 115 -2.16 2.24 8.60
C LYS A 115 -1.61 3.46 7.91
N ASN A 116 -2.48 4.34 7.40
CA ASN A 116 -2.02 5.58 6.79
C ASN A 116 -1.12 6.33 7.77
N TRP A 117 -0.06 6.96 7.25
CA TRP A 117 0.88 7.75 8.03
C TRP A 117 0.19 8.92 8.78
N PHE A 118 -0.98 9.34 8.28
CA PHE A 118 -1.90 10.24 8.93
C PHE A 118 -3.13 9.43 9.34
N ASP A 119 -3.23 9.12 10.63
CA ASP A 119 -4.35 8.37 11.20
C ASP A 119 -5.34 9.29 11.92
N GLY A 120 -6.38 8.71 12.52
CA GLY A 120 -7.43 9.48 13.20
C GLY A 120 -6.92 10.27 14.41
N GLU A 121 -5.87 9.78 15.08
CA GLU A 121 -5.22 10.52 16.17
C GLU A 121 -4.51 11.75 15.62
N CYS A 122 -3.79 11.62 14.49
CA CYS A 122 -3.18 12.76 13.79
C CYS A 122 -4.23 13.79 13.35
N GLU A 123 -5.38 13.32 12.84
CA GLU A 123 -6.47 14.20 12.42
C GLU A 123 -7.09 14.95 13.61
N GLN A 124 -7.31 14.25 14.73
CA GLN A 124 -7.88 14.84 15.93
C GLN A 124 -6.98 15.94 16.50
N VAL A 125 -5.69 15.67 16.68
CA VAL A 125 -4.72 16.66 17.19
C VAL A 125 -4.63 17.86 16.24
N THR A 126 -4.64 17.61 14.93
CA THR A 126 -4.65 18.69 13.94
C THR A 126 -5.92 19.55 14.06
N ASN A 127 -7.10 18.93 14.21
CA ASN A 127 -8.36 19.65 14.36
C ASN A 127 -8.49 20.39 15.69
N GLU A 128 -7.91 19.87 16.77
CA GLU A 128 -7.81 20.57 18.05
C GLU A 128 -6.94 21.81 17.94
N LYS A 129 -5.79 21.72 17.24
CA LYS A 129 -4.93 22.87 16.95
C LYS A 129 -5.55 23.90 15.99
N LYS A 130 -6.49 23.49 15.14
CA LYS A 130 -7.25 24.40 14.26
C LYS A 130 -8.32 25.21 14.99
N LYS A 131 -8.72 24.82 16.20
CA LYS A 131 -9.72 25.58 16.96
C LYS A 131 -9.06 26.88 17.43
N PRO A 132 -9.58 28.06 17.04
CA PRO A 132 -9.10 29.31 17.61
C PRO A 132 -9.35 29.25 19.12
N GLY A 133 -8.29 29.46 19.90
CA GLY A 133 -8.42 29.68 21.34
C GLY A 133 -9.38 30.86 21.56
N ILE A 134 -10.33 30.68 22.48
CA ILE A 134 -11.17 31.77 23.03
C ILE A 134 -10.25 32.80 23.69
#